data_AF-A0A3D1TW75-F1
#
_entry.id   AF-A0A3D1TW75-F1
#
_cell.length_a   1.000
_cell.length_b   1.000
_cell.length_c   1.000
_cell.angle_alpha   90.00
_cell.angle_beta   90.00
_cell.angle_gamma   90.00
#
_symmetry.space_group_name_H-M   'P 1'
#
loop_
_entity.id
_entity.type
_entity.pdbx_description
1 polymer ?
#
loop_
_entity_poly.entity_id
_entity_poly.type
_entity_poly.pdbx_seq_one_letter_code
_entity_poly.pdbx_strand_id
1 'polypeptide(L)'
;MFPLVKESGGYRIERRVPGFEFTPGLLGKISTYVVVQPQGPLRVFAFMYSFLVAPESEEDRLAAEALALIEDQISANTATSGQDRTFEYREDGWQEVAFPRWWVSVPGSH
;
A
#
# COMPACT_ATOMS: atom_id res chain seq x y z
N MET A 1 12.03 5.25 11.66
CA MET A 1 10.75 4.70 12.16
C MET A 1 9.64 5.47 11.47
N PHE A 2 8.69 4.79 10.84
CA PHE A 2 7.59 5.44 10.14
C PHE A 2 6.44 5.78 11.11
N PRO A 3 5.60 6.80 10.82
CA PRO A 3 4.43 7.08 11.64
C PRO A 3 3.48 5.88 11.71
N LEU A 4 3.13 5.45 12.93
CA LEU A 4 2.08 4.45 13.16
C LEU A 4 0.73 5.04 12.75
N VAL A 5 0.00 4.33 11.90
CA VAL A 5 -1.35 4.71 11.46
C VAL A 5 -2.41 3.86 12.16
N LYS A 6 -2.14 2.57 12.36
CA LYS A 6 -3.10 1.65 12.99
C LYS A 6 -2.44 0.42 13.58
N GLU A 7 -3.09 -0.20 14.55
CA GLU A 7 -2.79 -1.55 15.04
C GLU A 7 -3.97 -2.47 14.70
N SER A 8 -3.69 -3.68 14.20
CA SER A 8 -4.72 -4.66 13.82
C SER A 8 -4.18 -6.07 13.99
N GLY A 9 -4.87 -6.93 14.75
CA GLY A 9 -4.49 -8.34 14.93
C GLY A 9 -3.09 -8.59 15.50
N GLY A 10 -2.52 -7.63 16.25
CA GLY A 10 -1.13 -7.68 16.74
C GLY A 10 -0.07 -7.18 15.75
N TYR A 11 -0.50 -6.70 14.58
CA TYR A 11 0.33 -6.07 13.57
C TYR A 11 0.31 -4.55 13.75
N ARG A 12 1.44 -3.90 13.45
CA ARG A 12 1.53 -2.45 13.33
C ARG A 12 1.52 -2.06 11.86
N ILE A 13 0.64 -1.13 11.49
CA ILE A 13 0.57 -0.56 10.16
C ILE A 13 1.16 0.85 10.24
N GLU A 14 2.33 1.02 9.63
CA GLU A 14 3.06 2.29 9.59
C GLU A 14 3.02 2.88 8.19
N ARG A 15 2.94 4.21 8.03
CA ARG A 15 2.89 4.86 6.70
C ARG A 15 4.27 5.40 6.33
N ARG A 16 4.86 4.86 5.27
CA ARG A 16 6.14 5.34 4.72
C ARG A 16 5.88 6.58 3.86
N VAL A 17 5.85 7.75 4.52
CA VAL A 17 5.92 9.14 3.99
C VAL A 17 4.92 9.50 2.85
N PRO A 18 4.16 10.60 2.93
CA PRO A 18 3.14 10.99 1.94
C PRO A 18 3.73 11.68 0.68
N GLY A 19 4.93 11.26 0.25
CA GLY A 19 5.73 11.95 -0.76
C GLY A 19 5.57 11.36 -2.15
N PHE A 20 5.18 12.22 -3.09
CA PHE A 20 5.08 12.00 -4.53
C PHE A 20 6.26 11.18 -5.10
N GLU A 21 6.00 9.98 -5.60
CA GLU A 21 6.90 9.31 -6.54
C GLU A 21 6.34 9.54 -7.94
N PHE A 22 6.91 10.53 -8.65
CA PHE A 22 6.57 10.76 -10.04
C PHE A 22 7.04 9.56 -10.86
N THR A 23 6.09 8.84 -11.42
CA THR A 23 6.40 7.88 -12.48
C THR A 23 6.41 8.57 -13.83
N PRO A 24 7.51 8.50 -14.60
CA PRO A 24 7.54 9.02 -15.96
C PRO A 24 6.36 8.47 -16.77
N GLY A 25 5.47 9.38 -17.20
CA GLY A 25 4.30 9.04 -18.02
C GLY A 25 2.98 8.80 -17.28
N LEU A 26 2.94 8.87 -15.94
CA LEU A 26 1.69 8.78 -15.18
C LEU A 26 1.63 9.83 -14.07
N LEU A 27 0.62 10.70 -14.12
CA LEU A 27 0.33 11.66 -13.07
C LEU A 27 -0.57 10.99 -12.02
N GLY A 28 0.01 10.68 -10.87
CA GLY A 28 -0.69 10.01 -9.77
C GLY A 28 0.07 10.11 -8.46
N LYS A 29 -0.49 9.53 -7.41
CA LYS A 29 0.08 9.49 -6.07
C LYS A 29 0.18 8.06 -5.59
N ILE A 30 1.29 7.75 -4.92
CA ILE A 30 1.55 6.47 -4.29
C ILE A 30 1.48 6.66 -2.77
N SER A 31 0.72 5.82 -2.09
CA SER A 31 0.72 5.69 -0.63
C SER A 31 1.31 4.34 -0.24
N THR A 32 2.36 4.37 0.58
CA THR A 32 3.08 3.17 1.00
C THR A 32 2.84 2.91 2.49
N TYR A 33 2.45 1.69 2.81
CA TYR A 33 2.27 1.19 4.16
C TYR A 33 3.23 0.03 4.42
N VAL A 34 3.77 0.03 5.63
CA VAL A 34 4.67 -0.98 6.14
C VAL A 34 3.95 -1.70 7.26
N VAL A 35 3.72 -3.00 7.06
CA VAL A 35 3.10 -3.87 8.06
C VAL A 35 4.22 -4.59 8.80
N VAL A 36 4.32 -4.32 10.10
CA VAL A 36 5.33 -4.87 11.00
C VAL A 36 4.68 -5.89 11.94
N GLN A 37 5.18 -7.13 11.88
CA GLN A 37 4.85 -8.17 12.84
C GLN A 37 5.82 -8.12 14.04
N PRO A 38 5.41 -8.56 15.25
CA PRO A 38 6.30 -8.62 16.41
C PRO A 38 7.57 -9.47 16.20
N GLN A 39 7.49 -10.52 15.38
CA GLN A 39 8.58 -11.50 15.14
C GLN A 39 8.71 -11.90 13.67
N GLY A 40 7.99 -11.20 12.78
CA GLY A 40 7.83 -11.60 11.38
C GLY A 40 8.49 -10.64 10.40
N PRO A 41 8.56 -11.04 9.12
CA PRO A 41 9.11 -10.19 8.08
C PRO A 41 8.28 -8.92 7.90
N LEU A 42 8.97 -7.83 7.59
CA LEU A 42 8.35 -6.58 7.17
C LEU A 42 7.65 -6.78 5.82
N ARG A 43 6.45 -6.23 5.69
CA ARG A 43 5.67 -6.28 4.45
C ARG A 43 5.35 -4.88 3.97
N VAL A 44 5.44 -4.65 2.67
CA VAL A 44 5.07 -3.37 2.07
C VAL A 44 3.80 -3.52 1.26
N PHE A 45 2.86 -2.61 1.48
CA PHE A 45 1.68 -2.41 0.67
C PHE A 45 1.79 -1.04 -0.01
N ALA A 46 1.75 -1.02 -1.34
CA ALA A 46 1.80 0.23 -2.11
C ALA A 46 0.50 0.42 -2.88
N PHE A 47 -0.07 1.63 -2.81
CA PHE A 47 -1.35 1.98 -3.42
C PHE A 47 -1.18 3.18 -4.33
N MET A 48 -1.45 3.03 -5.62
CA MET A 48 -1.37 4.11 -6.60
C MET A 48 -2.76 4.52 -7.10
N TYR A 49 -3.03 5.82 -7.12
CA TYR A 49 -4.17 6.37 -7.86
C TYR A 49 -3.72 7.49 -8.80
N SER A 50 -4.33 7.57 -9.99
CA SER A 50 -4.11 8.68 -10.92
C SER A 50 -5.09 9.81 -10.64
N PHE A 51 -4.63 11.06 -10.78
CA PHE A 51 -5.52 12.23 -10.70
C PHE A 51 -6.54 12.31 -11.85
N LEU A 52 -6.38 11.50 -12.90
CA LEU A 52 -7.38 11.34 -13.95
C LEU A 52 -8.58 10.48 -13.52
N VAL A 53 -8.36 9.58 -12.55
CA VAL A 53 -9.37 8.63 -12.07
C VAL A 53 -10.00 9.10 -10.77
N ALA A 54 -9.20 9.64 -9.85
CA ALA A 54 -9.67 10.16 -8.57
C ALA A 54 -8.98 11.49 -8.23
N PRO A 55 -9.74 12.57 -7.93
CA PRO A 55 -9.17 13.86 -7.56
C PRO A 55 -8.52 13.80 -6.17
N GLU A 56 -7.62 14.75 -5.89
CA GLU A 56 -6.92 14.85 -4.60
C GLU A 56 -7.88 15.00 -3.41
N SER A 57 -9.06 15.61 -3.61
CA SER A 57 -10.10 15.73 -2.58
C SER A 57 -10.61 14.40 -2.04
N GLU A 58 -10.35 13.28 -2.73
CA GLU A 58 -10.74 11.94 -2.30
C GLU A 58 -9.63 11.18 -1.57
N GLU A 59 -8.48 11.81 -1.31
CA GLU A 59 -7.33 11.14 -0.69
C GLU A 59 -7.67 10.48 0.65
N ASP A 60 -8.45 11.14 1.51
CA ASP A 60 -8.82 10.59 2.81
C ASP A 60 -9.69 9.33 2.68
N ARG A 61 -10.62 9.32 1.70
CA ARG A 61 -11.45 8.15 1.36
C ARG A 61 -10.57 7.02 0.85
N LEU A 62 -9.68 7.31 -0.10
CA LEU A 62 -8.77 6.35 -0.70
C LEU A 62 -7.79 5.75 0.33
N ALA A 63 -7.31 6.56 1.27
CA ALA A 63 -6.47 6.11 2.37
C ALA A 63 -7.23 5.19 3.33
N ALA A 64 -8.49 5.52 3.65
CA ALA A 64 -9.34 4.66 4.48
C ALA A 64 -9.62 3.30 3.81
N GLU A 65 -9.87 3.28 2.50
CA GLU A 65 -10.06 2.05 1.73
C GLU A 65 -8.80 1.20 1.65
N ALA A 66 -7.64 1.83 1.43
CA ALA A 66 -6.35 1.14 1.44
C ALA A 66 -6.07 0.48 2.81
N LEU A 67 -6.38 1.16 3.91
CA LEU A 67 -6.26 0.60 5.25
C LEU A 67 -7.20 -0.59 5.46
N ALA A 68 -8.46 -0.49 5.04
CA ALA A 68 -9.41 -1.59 5.13
C ALA A 68 -8.91 -2.83 4.37
N LEU A 69 -8.35 -2.65 3.17
CA LEU A 69 -7.74 -3.74 2.41
C LEU A 69 -6.56 -4.39 3.14
N ILE A 70 -5.68 -3.59 3.75
CA ILE A 70 -4.57 -4.14 4.54
C ILE A 70 -5.11 -5.00 5.69
N GLU A 71 -6.16 -4.55 6.37
CA GLU A 71 -6.79 -5.28 7.48
C GLU A 71 -7.46 -6.58 7.02
N ASP A 72 -8.13 -6.57 5.88
CA ASP A 72 -8.72 -7.78 5.29
C ASP A 72 -7.63 -8.81 4.96
N GLN A 73 -6.48 -8.38 4.42
CA GLN A 73 -5.36 -9.27 4.11
C GLN A 73 -4.64 -9.80 5.37
N ILE A 74 -4.57 -8.99 6.44
CA ILE A 74 -4.10 -9.45 7.75
C ILE A 74 -5.07 -10.51 8.30
N SER A 75 -6.37 -10.24 8.26
CA SER A 75 -7.41 -11.13 8.79
C SER A 75 -7.49 -12.45 8.02
N ALA A 76 -7.28 -12.42 6.70
CA ALA A 76 -7.22 -13.61 5.84
C ALA A 76 -5.90 -14.40 5.97
N ASN A 77 -4.93 -13.93 6.77
CA ASN A 77 -3.59 -14.49 6.90
C ASN A 77 -2.79 -14.56 5.57
N THR A 78 -3.23 -13.82 4.56
CA THR A 78 -2.59 -13.72 3.24
C THR A 78 -1.46 -12.68 3.22
N ALA A 79 -1.39 -11.83 4.25
CA ALA A 79 -0.27 -10.92 4.50
C ALA A 79 1.06 -11.64 4.85
N THR A 80 1.07 -12.98 4.92
CA THR A 80 2.25 -13.79 5.24
C THR A 80 3.18 -14.05 4.05
N SER A 81 2.74 -13.81 2.81
CA SER A 81 3.57 -14.05 1.61
C SER A 81 4.75 -13.06 1.54
N GLY A 82 5.94 -13.56 1.21
CA GLY A 82 7.24 -12.88 1.19
C GLY A 82 7.35 -11.53 0.48
N GLN A 83 6.33 -11.14 -0.28
CA GLN A 83 6.42 -10.15 -1.35
C GLN A 83 5.66 -8.87 -1.02
N ASP A 84 6.15 -7.76 -1.57
CA ASP A 84 5.42 -6.50 -1.60
C ASP A 84 4.11 -6.69 -2.36
N ARG A 85 3.06 -6.02 -1.90
CA ARG A 85 1.75 -6.04 -2.54
C ARG A 85 1.42 -4.67 -3.08
N THR A 86 1.00 -4.61 -4.33
CA THR A 86 0.75 -3.33 -4.98
C THR A 86 -0.65 -3.26 -5.55
N PHE A 87 -1.27 -2.09 -5.46
CA PHE A 87 -2.66 -1.87 -5.82
C PHE A 87 -2.79 -0.60 -6.66
N GLU A 88 -3.67 -0.63 -7.66
CA GLU A 88 -4.03 0.52 -8.47
C GLU A 88 -5.52 0.84 -8.31
N TYR A 89 -5.84 2.12 -8.13
CA TYR A 89 -7.21 2.58 -8.14
C TYR A 89 -7.71 2.71 -9.58
N ARG A 90 -8.82 2.02 -9.89
CA ARG A 90 -9.49 2.03 -11.20
C ARG A 90 -10.97 2.36 -11.02
N GLU A 91 -11.74 2.35 -12.10
CA GLU A 91 -13.17 2.70 -12.10
C GLU A 91 -13.98 1.95 -11.03
N ASP A 92 -13.66 0.68 -10.78
CA ASP A 92 -14.36 -0.19 -9.81
C ASP A 92 -13.68 -0.27 -8.43
N GLY A 93 -12.67 0.57 -8.16
CA GLY A 93 -11.93 0.60 -6.91
C GLY A 93 -10.50 0.03 -7.00
N TRP A 94 -9.96 -0.37 -5.84
CA TRP A 94 -8.60 -0.90 -5.73
C TRP A 94 -8.47 -2.29 -6.34
N GLN A 95 -7.50 -2.45 -7.25
CA GLN A 95 -7.16 -3.73 -7.87
C GLN A 95 -5.70 -4.07 -7.58
N GLU A 96 -5.44 -5.29 -7.13
CA GLU A 96 -4.08 -5.78 -6.94
C GLU A 96 -3.39 -5.95 -8.29
N VAL A 97 -2.14 -5.49 -8.37
CA VAL A 97 -1.30 -5.59 -9.56
C VAL A 97 -0.01 -6.30 -9.16
N ALA A 98 0.36 -7.36 -9.86
CA ALA A 98 1.56 -8.14 -9.52
C ALA A 98 2.86 -7.50 -10.06
N PHE A 99 2.77 -6.79 -11.19
CA PHE A 99 3.92 -6.19 -11.88
C PHE A 99 3.63 -4.74 -12.30
N PRO A 100 3.40 -3.83 -11.34
CA PRO A 100 3.19 -2.42 -11.64
C PRO A 100 4.43 -1.83 -12.29
N ARG A 101 4.23 -0.92 -13.26
CA ARG A 101 5.34 -0.18 -13.88
C ARG A 101 5.97 0.87 -12.95
N TRP A 102 5.31 1.13 -11.82
CA TRP A 102 5.61 2.21 -10.89
C TRP A 102 6.17 1.75 -9.55
N TRP A 103 6.28 0.44 -9.33
CA TRP A 103 6.87 -0.12 -8.12
C TRP A 103 8.07 -0.98 -8.48
N VAL A 104 9.20 -0.70 -7.85
CA VAL A 104 10.35 -1.59 -7.89
C VAL A 104 10.36 -2.33 -6.56
N SER A 105 9.88 -3.57 -6.57
CA SER A 105 10.01 -4.45 -5.40
C SER A 105 11.48 -4.61 -5.09
N VAL A 106 11.88 -4.32 -3.86
CA VAL A 106 13.24 -4.62 -3.42
C VAL A 106 13.28 -6.12 -3.18
N PRO A 107 14.11 -6.90 -3.90
CA PRO A 107 14.27 -8.31 -3.58
C PRO A 107 14.69 -8.40 -2.12
N GLY A 108 13.92 -9.10 -1.30
CA GLY A 108 14.31 -9.36 0.07
C GLY A 108 15.66 -10.05 0.06
N SER A 109 16.68 -9.37 0.61
CA SER A 109 17.96 -9.98 0.94
C SER A 109 17.68 -11.13 1.90
N HIS A 110 17.66 -12.35 1.35
CA HIS A 110 17.71 -13.58 2.13
C HIS A 110 19.13 -13.80 2.67
#